data_AF-E4Q5K7-F1
#
_entry.id   AF-E4Q5K7-F1
#
_cell.length_a   1.000
_cell.length_b   1.000
_cell.length_c   1.000
_cell.angle_alpha   90.00
_cell.angle_beta   90.00
_cell.angle_gamma   90.00
#
_symmetry.space_group_name_H-M   'P 1'
#
loop_
_entity.id
_entity.type
_entity.pdbx_description
1 polymer ?
#
loop_
_entity_poly.entity_id
_entity_poly.type
_entity_poly.pdbx_seq_one_letter_code
_entity_poly.pdbx_strand_id
1 'polypeptide(L)'
;MYTCEFGIIDEIDRNKDYCKYEPEKYDCIYVDSDIVLDWWEMGLRRVKTYIGGGFDEEFYGIDVNGVTLIPPESLFELEKVVESDPRTKEDKSLQELLKKIRKAKEENKYMICYGV
;
A
#
# COMPACT_ATOMS: atom_id res chain seq x y z
N MET A 1 -7.06 -1.05 -17.59
CA MET A 1 -7.54 -0.76 -16.23
C MET A 1 -6.37 -1.13 -15.35
N TYR A 2 -5.71 -0.13 -14.79
CA TYR A 2 -4.53 -0.33 -13.95
C TYR A 2 -5.00 -0.56 -12.52
N THR A 3 -4.28 -1.37 -11.76
CA THR A 3 -4.62 -1.70 -10.39
C THR A 3 -3.42 -1.55 -9.47
N CYS A 4 -3.69 -1.11 -8.26
CA CYS A 4 -2.76 -1.17 -7.15
C CYS A 4 -3.11 -2.40 -6.29
N GLU A 5 -2.19 -3.34 -6.18
CA GLU A 5 -2.36 -4.56 -5.42
C GLU A 5 -1.62 -4.52 -4.08
N PHE A 6 -2.35 -4.54 -2.97
CA PHE A 6 -1.82 -4.35 -1.62
C PHE A 6 -1.76 -5.65 -0.82
N GLY A 7 -0.57 -6.00 -0.33
CA GLY A 7 -0.29 -7.18 0.47
C GLY A 7 0.41 -6.86 1.80
N ILE A 8 0.59 -7.88 2.64
CA ILE A 8 1.36 -7.80 3.88
C ILE A 8 2.63 -8.63 3.71
N ILE A 9 3.77 -8.06 4.12
CA ILE A 9 5.04 -8.79 4.20
C ILE A 9 5.14 -9.36 5.62
N ASP A 10 5.14 -10.69 5.75
CA ASP A 10 5.22 -11.36 7.06
C ASP A 10 6.55 -11.08 7.78
N GLU A 11 7.66 -11.22 7.07
CA GLU A 11 9.01 -10.93 7.56
C GLU A 11 9.75 -10.07 6.53
N ILE A 12 10.22 -8.90 6.98
CA ILE A 12 10.92 -7.95 6.11
C ILE A 12 12.39 -8.35 5.99
N ASP A 13 12.89 -8.45 4.76
CA ASP A 13 14.30 -8.65 4.46
C ASP A 13 14.83 -7.40 3.74
N ARG A 14 15.67 -6.63 4.43
CA ARG A 14 16.22 -5.38 3.91
C ARG A 14 17.20 -5.56 2.74
N ASN A 15 17.68 -6.77 2.50
CA ASN A 15 18.60 -7.07 1.39
C ASN A 15 17.88 -7.68 0.18
N LYS A 16 16.57 -7.93 0.31
CA LYS A 16 15.77 -8.53 -0.75
C LYS A 16 15.26 -7.46 -1.72
N ASP A 17 15.34 -7.77 -3.00
CA ASP A 17 14.61 -7.06 -4.05
C ASP A 17 13.17 -7.57 -4.14
N TYR A 18 12.20 -6.68 -3.89
CA TYR A 18 10.77 -6.94 -3.96
C TYR A 18 10.15 -6.62 -5.33
N CYS A 19 10.94 -6.22 -6.33
CA CYS A 19 10.47 -5.93 -7.70
C CYS A 19 9.81 -7.12 -8.38
N LYS A 20 10.17 -8.36 -7.99
CA LYS A 20 9.52 -9.55 -8.52
C LYS A 20 8.04 -9.54 -8.13
N TYR A 21 7.17 -9.58 -9.14
CA TYR A 21 5.72 -9.66 -8.96
C TYR A 21 5.32 -11.02 -8.38
N GLU A 22 4.92 -11.03 -7.09
CA GLU A 22 4.50 -12.22 -6.36
C GLU A 22 3.24 -11.93 -5.50
N PRO A 23 2.12 -11.45 -6.06
CA PRO A 23 0.99 -10.94 -5.28
C PRO A 23 0.36 -11.99 -4.36
N GLU A 24 0.30 -13.25 -4.81
CA GLU A 24 -0.23 -14.38 -4.04
C GLU A 24 0.55 -14.64 -2.75
N LYS A 25 1.86 -14.39 -2.77
CA LYS A 25 2.76 -14.58 -1.61
C LYS A 25 2.45 -13.60 -0.48
N TYR A 26 1.99 -12.41 -0.82
CA TYR A 26 1.67 -11.35 0.15
C TYR A 26 0.18 -11.22 0.41
N ASP A 27 -0.61 -12.17 -0.11
CA ASP A 27 -2.07 -12.17 -0.02
C ASP A 27 -2.65 -10.84 -0.54
N CYS A 28 -2.20 -10.38 -1.72
CA CYS A 28 -2.59 -9.08 -2.21
C CYS A 28 -4.09 -8.97 -2.51
N ILE A 29 -4.67 -7.80 -2.21
CA ILE A 29 -5.98 -7.39 -2.70
C ILE A 29 -5.83 -6.27 -3.73
N TYR A 30 -6.78 -6.14 -4.65
CA TYR A 30 -6.73 -5.12 -5.70
C TYR A 30 -7.54 -3.88 -5.33
N VAL A 31 -7.06 -2.71 -5.73
CA VAL A 31 -7.78 -1.44 -5.73
C VAL A 31 -7.54 -0.76 -7.07
N ASP A 32 -8.54 -0.07 -7.62
CA ASP A 32 -8.40 0.69 -8.86
C ASP A 32 -7.35 1.81 -8.69
N SER A 33 -6.35 1.87 -9.59
CA SER A 33 -5.29 2.88 -9.50
C SER A 33 -5.81 4.31 -9.61
N ASP A 34 -6.94 4.57 -10.28
CA ASP A 34 -7.53 5.90 -10.34
C ASP A 34 -7.99 6.37 -8.95
N ILE A 35 -8.49 5.45 -8.12
CA ILE A 35 -8.83 5.74 -6.71
C ILE A 35 -7.58 6.10 -5.92
N VAL A 36 -6.48 5.36 -6.12
CA VAL A 36 -5.21 5.61 -5.41
C VAL A 36 -4.61 6.97 -5.81
N LEU A 37 -4.74 7.35 -7.09
CA LEU A 37 -4.31 8.67 -7.57
C LEU A 37 -5.09 9.81 -6.92
N ASP A 38 -6.41 9.66 -6.75
CA ASP A 38 -7.25 10.65 -6.08
C ASP A 38 -6.84 10.91 -4.62
N TRP A 39 -6.23 9.91 -3.96
CA TRP A 39 -5.77 10.04 -2.57
C TRP A 39 -4.59 10.99 -2.39
N TRP A 40 -3.92 11.40 -3.48
CA TRP A 40 -2.76 12.30 -3.44
C TRP A 40 -3.03 13.55 -2.59
N GLU A 41 -4.11 14.27 -2.90
CA GLU A 41 -4.51 15.48 -2.19
C GLU A 41 -5.19 15.19 -0.83
N MET A 42 -5.73 13.98 -0.65
CA MET A 42 -6.35 13.54 0.60
C MET A 42 -5.32 13.27 1.70
N GLY A 43 -4.05 13.13 1.34
CA GLY A 43 -2.95 13.01 2.28
C GLY A 43 -1.93 11.94 1.93
N LEU A 44 -2.14 11.19 0.85
CA LEU A 44 -1.22 10.14 0.44
C LEU A 44 0.20 10.68 0.22
N ARG A 45 0.33 11.91 -0.28
CA ARG A 45 1.62 12.61 -0.43
C ARG A 45 2.41 12.87 0.87
N ARG A 46 1.86 12.49 2.03
CA ARG A 46 2.51 12.58 3.35
C ARG A 46 2.84 11.20 3.94
N VAL A 47 2.41 10.12 3.29
CA VAL A 47 2.67 8.74 3.72
C VAL A 47 4.07 8.37 3.26
N LYS A 48 5.00 8.24 4.20
CA LYS A 48 6.38 7.84 3.88
C LYS A 48 6.40 6.39 3.40
N THR A 49 7.14 6.13 2.33
CA THR A 49 7.29 4.81 1.70
C THR A 49 8.68 4.63 1.10
N TYR A 50 8.93 3.46 0.52
CA TYR A 50 10.09 3.20 -0.33
C TYR A 50 9.62 2.66 -1.67
N ILE A 51 10.21 3.13 -2.77
CA ILE A 51 9.85 2.69 -4.13
C ILE A 51 10.97 1.89 -4.80
N GLY A 52 10.68 1.27 -5.94
CA GLY A 52 11.65 0.44 -6.65
C GLY A 52 11.95 -0.91 -5.97
N GLY A 53 11.07 -1.37 -5.08
CA GLY A 53 11.17 -2.69 -4.45
C GLY A 53 12.31 -2.87 -3.44
N GLY A 54 13.01 -1.80 -3.07
CA GLY A 54 14.10 -1.81 -2.09
C GLY A 54 13.94 -0.70 -1.04
N PHE A 55 15.01 -0.45 -0.27
CA PHE A 55 15.04 0.57 0.80
C PHE A 55 15.92 1.79 0.48
N ASP A 56 16.52 1.82 -0.72
CA ASP A 56 17.45 2.87 -1.13
C ASP A 56 16.74 4.16 -1.56
N GLU A 57 15.51 4.05 -2.05
CA GLU A 57 14.72 5.17 -2.56
C GLU A 57 13.53 5.45 -1.64
N GLU A 58 13.70 6.40 -0.72
CA GLU A 58 12.60 6.95 0.08
C GLU A 58 11.66 7.78 -0.79
N PHE A 59 10.36 7.61 -0.59
CA PHE A 59 9.30 8.32 -1.30
C PHE A 59 8.16 8.72 -0.36
N TYR A 60 7.24 9.55 -0.85
CA TYR A 60 6.01 9.91 -0.15
C TYR A 60 4.81 9.66 -1.04
N GLY A 61 4.05 8.61 -0.73
CA GLY A 61 2.88 8.14 -1.48
C GLY A 61 3.06 6.73 -2.02
N ILE A 62 2.32 6.39 -3.08
CA ILE A 62 2.36 5.08 -3.75
C ILE A 62 2.83 5.28 -5.19
N ASP A 63 3.77 4.46 -5.64
CA ASP A 63 4.12 4.32 -7.05
C ASP A 63 3.12 3.40 -7.75
N VAL A 64 2.16 4.01 -8.46
CA VAL A 64 1.10 3.29 -9.18
C VAL A 64 1.57 2.58 -10.46
N ASN A 65 2.85 2.68 -10.81
CA ASN A 65 3.46 1.98 -11.95
C ASN A 65 4.68 1.13 -11.52
N GLY A 66 4.83 0.86 -10.22
CA GLY A 66 6.00 0.19 -9.69
C GLY A 66 5.72 -0.56 -8.40
N VAL A 67 6.76 -0.74 -7.58
CA VAL A 67 6.65 -1.44 -6.30
C VAL A 67 6.89 -0.47 -5.17
N THR A 68 5.94 -0.40 -4.25
CA THR A 68 6.03 0.43 -3.04
C THR A 68 6.06 -0.44 -1.80
N LEU A 69 7.05 -0.24 -0.93
CA LEU A 69 7.09 -0.77 0.42
C LEU A 69 6.58 0.29 1.40
N ILE A 70 5.61 -0.09 2.22
CA ILE A 70 4.93 0.81 3.16
C ILE A 70 5.32 0.35 4.58
N PRO A 71 6.10 1.16 5.31
CA PRO A 71 6.58 0.77 6.62
C PRO A 71 5.47 0.88 7.70
N PRO A 72 5.56 0.11 8.79
CA PRO A 72 4.54 0.07 9.85
C PRO A 72 4.21 1.47 10.41
N GLU A 73 5.21 2.32 10.58
CA GLU A 73 5.06 3.67 11.10
C GLU A 73 4.22 4.60 10.21
N SER A 74 4.01 4.25 8.93
CA SER A 74 3.23 5.04 7.97
C SER A 74 1.81 4.50 7.75
N LEU A 75 1.47 3.36 8.36
CA LEU A 75 0.15 2.72 8.20
C LEU A 75 -0.97 3.52 8.86
N PHE A 76 -0.67 4.32 9.88
CA PHE A 76 -1.67 5.18 10.52
C PHE A 76 -2.12 6.31 9.58
N GLU A 77 -1.19 6.93 8.86
CA GLU A 77 -1.49 7.94 7.85
C GLU A 77 -2.22 7.33 6.66
N LEU A 78 -1.78 6.16 6.19
CA LEU A 78 -2.45 5.46 5.08
C LEU A 78 -3.88 5.06 5.43
N GLU A 79 -4.11 4.50 6.62
CA GLU A 79 -5.45 4.16 7.10
C GLU A 79 -6.37 5.38 7.07
N LYS A 80 -5.91 6.53 7.60
CA LYS A 80 -6.69 7.78 7.59
C LYS A 80 -7.06 8.23 6.19
N VAL A 81 -6.15 8.09 5.22
CA VAL A 81 -6.40 8.45 3.83
C VAL A 81 -7.53 7.59 3.26
N VAL A 82 -7.45 6.27 3.43
CA VAL A 82 -8.46 5.33 2.93
C VAL A 82 -9.80 5.49 3.68
N GLU A 83 -9.78 5.71 5.00
CA GLU A 83 -10.99 5.96 5.80
C GLU A 83 -11.70 7.26 5.40
N SER A 84 -10.94 8.26 4.97
CA SER A 84 -11.48 9.57 4.58
C SER A 84 -12.12 9.57 3.19
N ASP A 85 -11.85 8.54 2.38
CA ASP A 85 -12.47 8.39 1.06
C ASP A 85 -13.96 8.04 1.19
N PRO A 86 -14.89 8.88 0.67
CA PRO A 86 -16.33 8.59 0.72
C PRO A 86 -16.71 7.25 0.07
N ARG A 87 -15.96 6.78 -0.93
CA ARG A 87 -16.18 5.51 -1.64
C ARG A 87 -16.05 4.32 -0.70
N THR A 88 -15.24 4.42 0.37
CA THR A 88 -14.99 3.36 1.34
C THR A 88 -16.26 2.85 2.05
N LYS A 89 -17.35 3.63 2.05
CA LYS A 89 -18.65 3.21 2.60
C LYS A 89 -19.31 2.10 1.79
N GLU A 90 -19.10 2.07 0.49
CA GLU A 90 -19.79 1.16 -0.44
C GLU A 90 -18.82 0.24 -1.19
N ASP A 91 -17.58 0.70 -1.43
CA ASP A 91 -16.58 -0.04 -2.16
C ASP A 91 -15.93 -1.12 -1.28
N LYS A 92 -16.22 -2.38 -1.60
CA LYS A 92 -15.71 -3.54 -0.88
C LYS A 92 -14.18 -3.64 -0.95
N SER A 93 -13.54 -3.24 -2.04
CA SER A 93 -12.09 -3.29 -2.17
C SER A 93 -11.41 -2.37 -1.16
N LEU A 94 -11.98 -1.18 -0.94
CA LEU A 94 -11.48 -0.22 0.05
C LEU A 94 -11.73 -0.69 1.48
N GLN A 95 -12.86 -1.36 1.73
CA GLN A 95 -13.14 -1.96 3.04
C GLN A 95 -12.17 -3.10 3.36
N GLU A 96 -11.84 -3.95 2.38
CA GLU A 96 -10.83 -4.98 2.54
C GLU A 96 -9.43 -4.38 2.70
N LEU A 97 -9.11 -3.28 1.99
CA LEU A 97 -7.86 -2.56 2.19
C LEU A 97 -7.72 -2.02 3.61
N LEU A 98 -8.77 -1.41 4.15
CA LEU A 98 -8.77 -0.96 5.55
C LEU A 98 -8.54 -2.10 6.53
N LYS A 99 -9.19 -3.25 6.33
CA LYS A 99 -8.96 -4.42 7.19
C LYS A 99 -7.50 -4.88 7.11
N LYS A 100 -6.92 -4.90 5.90
CA LYS A 100 -5.53 -5.33 5.69
C LYS A 100 -4.53 -4.35 6.29
N ILE A 101 -4.74 -3.04 6.15
CA ILE A 101 -3.93 -1.99 6.79
C ILE A 101 -3.99 -2.13 8.31
N ARG A 102 -5.18 -2.27 8.89
CA ARG A 102 -5.35 -2.43 10.35
C ARG A 102 -4.64 -3.67 10.87
N LYS A 103 -4.76 -4.80 10.18
CA LYS A 103 -4.03 -6.03 10.51
C LYS A 103 -2.52 -5.81 10.48
N ALA A 104 -1.98 -5.23 9.41
CA ALA A 104 -0.55 -4.95 9.31
C ALA A 104 -0.07 -4.00 10.42
N LYS A 105 -0.87 -2.99 10.77
CA LYS A 105 -0.59 -2.06 11.87
C LYS A 105 -0.58 -2.76 13.23
N GLU A 106 -1.59 -3.60 13.51
CA GLU A 106 -1.68 -4.38 14.76
C GLU A 106 -0.51 -5.37 14.90
N GLU A 107 -0.08 -5.98 13.79
CA GLU A 107 1.04 -6.92 13.75
C GLU A 107 2.41 -6.24 13.57
N ASN A 108 2.46 -4.90 13.46
CA ASN A 108 3.66 -4.12 13.18
C ASN A 108 4.45 -4.62 11.94
N LYS A 109 3.73 -4.90 10.85
CA LYS A 109 4.26 -5.44 9.60
C LYS A 109 4.32 -4.40 8.49
N TYR A 110 5.27 -4.59 7.58
CA TYR A 110 5.32 -3.85 6.32
C TYR A 110 4.18 -4.28 5.42
N MET A 111 3.68 -3.35 4.62
CA MET A 111 2.84 -3.67 3.45
C MET A 111 3.63 -3.48 2.16
N ILE A 112 3.18 -4.13 1.11
CA ILE A 112 3.68 -3.96 -0.26
C ILE A 112 2.54 -3.57 -1.18
N CYS A 113 2.80 -2.68 -2.13
CA CYS A 113 1.89 -2.33 -3.22
C CYS A 113 2.57 -2.58 -4.56
N TYR A 114 1.90 -3.30 -5.45
CA TYR A 114 2.27 -3.42 -6.86
C TYR A 114 1.32 -2.58 -7.72
N GLY A 115 1.84 -1.62 -8.47
CA GLY A 115 1.10 -0.94 -9.54
C GLY A 115 1.24 -1.67 -10.87
N VAL A 116 0.14 -2.21 -11.41
CA VAL A 116 0.10 -3.07 -12.63
C VAL A 116 -0.99 -2.71 -13.61
#